data_AF-A0A1N6P614-F1
#
_entry.id   AF-A0A1N6P614-F1
#
_cell.length_a   1.000
_cell.length_b   1.000
_cell.length_c   1.000
_cell.angle_alpha   90.00
_cell.angle_beta   90.00
_cell.angle_gamma   90.00
#
_symmetry.space_group_name_H-M   'P 1'
#
loop_
_entity.id
_entity.type
_entity.pdbx_description
1 polymer ?
#
loop_
_entity_poly.entity_id
_entity_poly.type
_entity_poly.pdbx_seq_one_letter_code
_entity_poly.pdbx_strand_id
1 'polypeptide(L)' 'MLFNIDSDLCVSKHTAPNSNKWICYSACLSTDNKKRTTWKNVTGLLSTDGMYRWLLENHSANHAAEHFSDLSLRSDH' A
#
# COMPACT_ATOMS: atom_id res chain seq x y z
N MET A 1 -7.14 7.65 3.45
CA MET A 1 -5.83 8.31 3.66
C MET A 1 -4.77 7.38 3.12
N LEU A 2 -3.75 7.91 2.44
CA LEU A 2 -2.64 7.10 1.93
C LEU A 2 -1.56 6.99 3.00
N PHE A 3 -1.07 5.77 3.21
CA PHE A 3 0.03 5.43 4.11
C PHE A 3 1.22 5.00 3.25
N ASN A 4 2.34 5.71 3.37
CA ASN A 4 3.54 5.35 2.62
C ASN A 4 4.17 4.10 3.22
N ILE A 5 4.43 3.11 2.38
CA ILE A 5 5.21 1.92 2.72
C ILE A 5 6.68 2.18 2.36
N ASP A 6 6.91 2.79 1.19
CA ASP A 6 8.23 3.05 0.62
C ASP A 6 8.20 4.35 -0.23
N SER A 7 9.34 4.77 -0.80
CA SER A 7 9.47 5.92 -1.70
C SER A 7 8.51 5.86 -2.87
N ASP A 8 8.29 4.65 -3.39
CA ASP A 8 7.52 4.40 -4.61
C ASP A 8 6.26 3.58 -4.35
N LEU A 9 5.91 3.32 -3.08
CA LEU A 9 4.77 2.48 -2.71
C LEU A 9 3.96 3.06 -1.54
N CYS A 10 2.65 3.15 -1.70
CA CYS A 10 1.74 3.50 -0.61
C CYS A 10 0.46 2.68 -0.64
N VAL A 11 -0.26 2.63 0.48
CA VAL A 11 -1.53 1.91 0.62
C VAL A 11 -2.63 2.82 1.16
N SER A 12 -3.88 2.53 0.78
CA SER A 12 -5.06 3.15 1.38
C SER A 12 -5.85 2.11 2.16
N LYS A 13 -6.23 2.43 3.40
CA LYS A 13 -7.16 1.63 4.21
C LYS A 13 -8.60 1.98 3.84
N HIS A 14 -9.41 0.95 3.61
CA HIS A 14 -10.86 1.01 3.42
C HIS A 14 -11.51 0.16 4.51
N THR A 15 -12.08 0.81 5.51
CA THR A 15 -12.79 0.15 6.62
C THR A 15 -14.20 -0.24 6.15
N ALA A 16 -14.50 -1.53 6.19
CA ALA A 16 -15.86 -2.04 6.08
C ALA A 16 -16.29 -2.65 7.45
N PRO A 17 -17.60 -2.76 7.74
CA PRO A 17 -18.10 -3.17 9.05
C PRO A 17 -17.49 -4.48 9.60
N ASN A 18 -17.08 -5.39 8.72
CA ASN A 18 -16.60 -6.72 9.09
C ASN A 18 -15.12 -6.95 8.72
N SER A 19 -14.47 -6.02 8.02
CA SER A 19 -13.06 -6.19 7.65
C SER A 19 -12.41 -4.92 7.12
N ASN A 20 -11.12 -4.79 7.40
CA ASN A 20 -10.26 -3.82 6.73
C ASN A 20 -9.87 -4.34 5.34
N LYS A 21 -9.99 -3.47 4.35
CA LYS A 21 -9.55 -3.71 2.99
C LYS A 21 -8.50 -2.68 2.59
N TRP A 22 -7.62 -3.03 1.67
CA TRP A 22 -6.48 -2.23 1.30
C TRP A 22 -6.33 -2.15 -0.21
N ILE A 23 -5.93 -0.99 -0.70
CA ILE A 23 -5.50 -0.80 -2.09
C ILE A 23 -4.04 -0.35 -2.05
N CYS A 24 -3.19 -0.96 -2.87
CA CYS A 24 -1.81 -0.56 -3.05
C CYS A 24 -1.67 0.33 -4.29
N TYR A 25 -0.79 1.31 -4.17
CA TYR A 25 -0.46 2.25 -5.23
C TYR A 25 1.05 2.32 -5.41
N SER A 26 1.48 2.44 -6.66
CA SER A 26 2.87 2.75 -6.99
C SER A 26 3.02 4.17 -7.54
N ALA A 27 4.20 4.74 -7.34
CA ALA A 27 4.55 6.02 -7.93
C ALA A 27 4.62 5.88 -9.46
N CYS A 28 3.90 6.75 -10.17
CA CYS A 28 4.01 6.87 -11.61
C CYS A 28 5.24 7.73 -11.93
N LEU A 29 6.29 7.10 -12.45
CA LEU A 29 7.53 7.75 -12.91
C LEU A 29 7.31 8.53 -14.22
N SER A 30 6.21 9.28 -14.34
CA SER A 30 6.01 10.15 -15.48
C SER A 30 7.05 11.27 -15.39
N THR A 31 7.94 11.30 -16.38
CA THR A 31 9.15 12.15 -16.50
C THR A 31 8.88 13.65 -16.62
N ASP A 32 7.65 14.08 -16.36
CA ASP A 32 7.21 15.45 -16.56
C ASP A 32 7.21 16.18 -15.21
N ASN A 33 8.35 16.78 -14.86
CA ASN A 33 8.64 17.86 -13.89
C ASN A 33 7.51 18.38 -12.95
N LYS A 34 6.70 17.51 -12.37
CA LYS A 34 5.58 17.89 -11.51
C LYS A 34 5.95 17.61 -10.07
N LYS A 35 5.86 18.67 -9.26
CA LYS A 35 6.11 18.71 -7.80
C LYS A 35 5.25 17.73 -6.97
N ARG A 36 4.45 16.86 -7.60
CA ARG A 36 3.46 16.00 -6.95
C ARG A 36 3.52 14.59 -7.55
N THR A 37 3.94 13.63 -6.75
CA THR A 37 3.94 12.20 -7.11
C THR A 37 2.52 11.77 -7.47
N THR A 38 2.35 11.23 -8.67
CA THR A 38 1.07 10.67 -9.10
C THR A 38 1.06 9.19 -8.71
N TRP A 39 0.08 8.78 -7.93
CA TRP A 39 -0.06 7.41 -7.46
C TRP A 39 -1.02 6.64 -8.39
N LYS A 40 -0.57 5.49 -8.90
CA LYS A 40 -1.39 4.60 -9.72
C LYS A 40 -1.74 3.37 -8.89
N ASN A 41 -3.00 2.94 -8.93
CA ASN A 41 -3.42 1.69 -8.32
C ASN A 41 -2.74 0.49 -9.00
N VAL A 42 -2.10 -0.37 -8.20
CA VAL A 42 -1.47 -1.60 -8.68
C VAL A 42 -2.21 -2.85 -8.24
N THR A 43 -3.09 -2.72 -7.25
CA THR A 43 -3.98 -3.81 -6.81
C THR A 43 -5.44 -3.39 -6.85
N GLY A 44 -6.33 -4.40 -6.79
CA GLY A 44 -7.72 -4.20 -6.37
C GLY A 44 -7.84 -4.05 -4.85
N LEU A 45 -9.07 -4.15 -4.35
CA LEU A 45 -9.40 -4.14 -2.93
C LEU A 45 -9.04 -5.49 -2.28
N LEU A 46 -7.93 -5.55 -1.54
CA LEU A 46 -7.44 -6.77 -0.90
C LEU A 46 -7.77 -6.80 0.60
N SER A 47 -7.85 -7.98 1.20
CA SER A 47 -7.82 -8.11 2.66
C SER A 47 -6.44 -7.75 3.21
N THR A 48 -6.31 -7.55 4.52
CA THR A 48 -4.99 -7.37 5.17
C THR A 48 -4.03 -8.52 4.82
N ASP A 49 -4.48 -9.77 4.93
CA ASP A 49 -3.67 -10.95 4.53
C ASP A 49 -3.30 -10.92 3.03
N GLY A 50 -4.28 -10.64 2.17
CA GLY A 50 -4.05 -10.60 0.73
C GLY A 50 -3.04 -9.50 0.33
N MET A 51 -3.10 -8.35 0.99
CA MET A 51 -2.13 -7.27 0.79
C MET A 51 -0.72 -7.67 1.24
N TYR A 52 -0.60 -8.26 2.43
CA TYR A 52 0.68 -8.73 2.96
C TYR A 52 1.35 -9.74 2.02
N ARG A 53 0.58 -10.73 1.53
CA ARG A 53 1.09 -11.75 0.58
C ARG A 53 1.48 -11.13 -0.76
N TRP A 54 0.67 -10.22 -1.30
CA TRP A 54 1.00 -9.51 -2.53
C TRP A 54 2.31 -8.73 -2.40
N LEU A 55 2.53 -8.04 -1.27
CA LEU A 55 3.76 -7.31 -0.99
C LEU A 55 4.98 -8.24 -0.85
N LEU A 56 4.83 -9.40 -0.21
CA LEU A 56 5.90 -10.40 -0.15
C LEU A 56 6.30 -10.90 -1.54
N GLU A 57 5.33 -11.13 -2.42
CA GLU A 57 5.57 -11.66 -3.76
C GLU A 57 6.12 -10.61 -4.73
N ASN A 58 5.64 -9.37 -4.67
CA ASN A 58 5.95 -8.33 -5.66
C ASN A 58 7.01 -7.31 -5.18
N HIS A 59 7.22 -7.19 -3.87
CA HIS A 59 8.10 -6.21 -3.24
C HIS A 59 8.95 -6.81 -2.11
N SER A 60 9.45 -8.04 -2.32
CA SER A 60 10.24 -8.79 -1.33
C SER A 60 11.54 -8.10 -0.92
N ALA A 61 12.14 -7.32 -1.82
CA ALA A 61 13.45 -6.71 -1.63
C ALA A 61 13.46 -5.54 -0.63
N ASN A 62 12.30 -4.91 -0.37
CA ASN A 62 12.23 -3.64 0.34
C ASN A 62 11.57 -3.75 1.73
N HIS A 63 11.40 -4.95 2.28
CA HIS A 63 10.67 -5.18 3.55
C HIS A 63 9.25 -4.56 3.56
N ALA A 64 8.66 -4.35 2.38
CA ALA A 64 7.38 -3.66 2.23
C ALA A 64 6.24 -4.36 2.98
N ALA A 65 6.28 -5.69 3.03
CA ALA A 65 5.31 -6.51 3.75
C ALA A 65 5.41 -6.33 5.28
N GLU A 66 6.63 -6.26 5.82
CA GLU A 66 6.86 -6.04 7.26
C GLU A 66 6.37 -4.65 7.69
N HIS A 67 6.70 -3.63 6.89
CA HIS A 67 6.28 -2.26 7.13
C HIS A 67 4.74 -2.12 7.04
N PHE A 68 4.12 -2.80 6.08
CA PHE A 68 2.66 -2.90 6.01
C PHE A 68 2.05 -3.60 7.23
N SER A 69 2.70 -4.65 7.74
CA SER A 69 2.22 -5.37 8.93
C SER A 69 2.12 -4.45 10.15
N ASP A 70 3.18 -3.68 10.44
CA ASP A 70 3.19 -2.68 11.51
C ASP A 70 2.12 -1.60 11.31
N LEU A 71 1.97 -1.06 10.10
CA LEU A 71 0.92 -0.09 9.76
C LEU A 71 -0.49 -0.64 9.98
N SER A 72 -0.72 -1.89 9.58
CA SER A 72 -2.03 -2.54 9.67
C SER A 72 -2.44 -2.76 11.13
N LEU A 73 -1.49 -3.07 12.01
CA LEU A 73 -1.70 -3.24 13.45
C LEU A 73 -2.01 -1.92 14.14
N ARG A 74 -1.27 -0.85 13.80
CA ARG A 74 -1.49 0.50 14.36
C ARG A 74 -2.83 1.12 13.97
N SER A 75 -3.38 0.71 12.83
CA SER A 75 -4.63 1.28 12.32
C SER A 75 -5.89 0.69 12.96
N ASP A 76 -5.76 -0.31 13.85
CA ASP A 76 -6.86 -0.99 14.54
C ASP A 76 -7.01 -0.57 16.02
N HIS A 77 -6.18 0.38 16.47
CA HIS A 77 -6.30 1.10 17.75
C HIS A 77 -6.86 2.51 17.52
#